data_AF-E9RSC7-F1
#
_entry.id   AF-E9RSC7-F1
#
_cell.length_a   1.000
_cell.length_b   1.000
_cell.length_c   1.000
_cell.angle_alpha   90.00
_cell.angle_beta   90.00
_cell.angle_gamma   90.00
#
_symmetry.space_group_name_H-M   'P 1'
#
loop_
_entity.id
_entity.type
_entity.pdbx_description
1 polymer ?
#
loop_
_entity_poly.entity_id
_entity_poly.type
_entity_poly.pdbx_seq_one_letter_code
_entity_poly.pdbx_strand_id
1 'polypeptide(L)'
;MKRKAASFGIILFFLIMLLCPQEVFFGASKGLLLWFQTVLPTLLPFMILSGLLISTNSIVYLDRIFGPFFRRLFRTSENASFAIIAGFLCGYPMGAKVTADLLRQGRISKTEGQYLLSFCNNTSPMFIISYIVWQNFQDKSLLVPTLFLLFLTPILSSILFYPFYHKKQKTSSPEKNSSDNTKKQAPHICIKFQMLDTCIMNSFEAITKIGGYIMLFSILISLLSSAPLQKIPLLHIALPFLEITNGIPLLCAADTSCAVRFVLTLSLTAFGGVCSIAQTNCMLEGTGLSIFPYFLQKLITAILCGMLSALFFQLFV
;
A
#
# COMPACT_ATOMS: atom_id res chain seq x y z
N MET A 1 -16.28 25.49 -9.70
CA MET A 1 -15.80 24.85 -10.95
C MET A 1 -15.41 23.38 -10.75
N LYS A 2 -14.56 23.04 -9.75
CA LYS A 2 -14.15 21.63 -9.47
C LYS A 2 -15.32 20.64 -9.28
N ARG A 3 -16.37 21.02 -8.54
CA ARG A 3 -17.56 20.18 -8.31
C ARG A 3 -18.32 19.85 -9.61
N LYS A 4 -18.46 20.82 -10.53
CA LYS A 4 -19.13 20.62 -11.83
C LYS A 4 -18.32 19.69 -12.75
N ALA A 5 -16.99 19.82 -12.75
CA ALA A 5 -16.11 18.96 -13.53
C ALA A 5 -16.14 17.50 -13.03
N ALA A 6 -16.14 17.29 -11.71
CA ALA A 6 -16.25 15.93 -11.13
C ALA A 6 -17.59 15.28 -11.48
N SER A 7 -18.70 16.00 -11.33
CA SER A 7 -20.03 15.50 -11.71
C SER A 7 -20.11 15.17 -13.19
N PHE A 8 -19.56 16.02 -14.06
CA PHE A 8 -19.49 15.73 -15.50
C PHE A 8 -18.69 14.46 -15.79
N GLY A 9 -17.53 14.29 -15.15
CA GLY A 9 -16.70 13.08 -15.31
C GLY A 9 -17.43 11.80 -14.89
N ILE A 10 -18.20 11.84 -13.80
CA ILE A 10 -19.01 10.70 -13.35
C ILE A 10 -20.11 10.36 -14.36
N ILE A 11 -20.83 11.37 -14.85
CA ILE A 11 -21.90 11.17 -15.86
C ILE A 11 -21.30 10.60 -17.14
N LEU A 12 -20.17 11.15 -17.59
CA LEU A 12 -19.47 10.66 -18.78
C LEU A 12 -19.03 9.20 -18.60
N PHE A 13 -18.42 8.86 -17.47
CA PHE A 13 -18.02 7.48 -17.17
C PHE A 13 -19.22 6.53 -17.18
N PHE A 14 -20.33 6.93 -16.56
CA PHE A 14 -21.58 6.17 -16.57
C PHE A 14 -22.12 5.96 -17.99
N LEU A 15 -22.14 6.99 -18.83
CA LEU A 15 -22.56 6.87 -20.24
C LEU A 15 -21.64 5.93 -21.03
N ILE A 16 -20.32 6.03 -20.85
CA ILE A 16 -19.36 5.11 -21.49
C ILE A 16 -19.63 3.67 -21.07
N MET A 17 -19.94 3.43 -19.79
CA MET A 17 -20.29 2.08 -19.32
C MET A 17 -21.54 1.51 -20.02
N LEU A 18 -22.54 2.34 -20.30
CA LEU A 18 -23.75 1.92 -21.02
C LEU A 18 -23.48 1.66 -22.52
N LEU A 19 -22.55 2.41 -23.12
CA LEU A 19 -22.18 2.28 -24.53
C LEU A 19 -21.25 1.09 -24.79
N CYS A 20 -20.46 0.67 -23.79
CA CYS A 20 -19.48 -0.41 -23.89
C CYS A 20 -19.72 -1.55 -22.87
N PRO A 21 -20.90 -2.19 -22.85
CA PRO A 21 -21.28 -3.14 -21.80
C PRO A 21 -20.41 -4.40 -21.77
N GLN A 22 -19.88 -4.85 -22.92
CA GLN A 22 -19.00 -6.01 -23.00
C GLN A 22 -17.67 -5.76 -22.27
N GLU A 23 -17.04 -4.61 -22.51
CA GLU A 23 -15.79 -4.21 -21.84
C GLU A 23 -16.00 -3.98 -20.34
N VAL A 24 -17.13 -3.38 -19.96
CA VAL A 24 -17.48 -3.22 -18.55
C VAL A 24 -17.62 -4.58 -17.88
N PHE A 25 -18.37 -5.51 -18.48
CA PHE A 25 -18.56 -6.84 -17.93
C PHE A 25 -17.22 -7.58 -17.82
N PHE A 26 -16.40 -7.57 -18.87
CA PHE A 26 -15.09 -8.21 -18.86
C PHE A 26 -14.17 -7.65 -17.78
N GLY A 27 -14.01 -6.32 -17.72
CA GLY A 27 -13.21 -5.66 -16.70
C GLY A 27 -13.73 -5.91 -15.28
N ALA A 28 -15.05 -5.88 -15.07
CA ALA A 28 -15.67 -6.15 -13.78
C ALA A 28 -15.44 -7.60 -13.34
N SER A 29 -15.65 -8.58 -14.23
CA SER A 29 -15.41 -10.00 -13.95
C SER A 29 -13.94 -10.27 -13.61
N LYS A 30 -13.00 -9.69 -14.37
CA LYS A 30 -11.56 -9.83 -14.09
C LYS A 30 -11.20 -9.25 -12.72
N GLY A 31 -11.69 -8.04 -12.42
CA GLY A 31 -11.48 -7.40 -11.11
C GLY A 31 -12.12 -8.18 -9.95
N LEU A 32 -13.33 -8.71 -10.16
CA LEU A 32 -14.02 -9.55 -9.17
C LEU A 32 -13.26 -10.83 -8.88
N LEU A 33 -12.79 -11.54 -9.91
CA LEU A 33 -12.03 -12.77 -9.76
C LEU A 33 -10.68 -12.51 -9.06
N LEU A 34 -9.97 -11.45 -9.44
CA LEU A 34 -8.74 -11.04 -8.76
C LEU A 34 -8.99 -10.79 -7.26
N TRP A 35 -10.07 -10.06 -6.94
CA TRP A 35 -10.45 -9.81 -5.56
C TRP A 35 -10.82 -11.11 -4.82
N PHE A 36 -11.68 -11.94 -5.39
CA PHE A 36 -12.21 -13.14 -4.75
C PHE A 36 -11.16 -14.25 -4.59
N GLN A 37 -10.36 -14.52 -5.62
CA GLN A 37 -9.40 -15.64 -5.64
C GLN A 37 -8.08 -15.29 -4.96
N THR A 38 -7.70 -14.01 -4.90
CA THR A 38 -6.38 -13.61 -4.41
C THR A 38 -6.49 -12.71 -3.19
N VAL A 39 -7.16 -11.57 -3.31
CA VAL A 39 -7.10 -10.50 -2.31
C VAL A 39 -7.88 -10.86 -1.04
N LEU A 40 -9.11 -11.36 -1.20
CA LEU A 40 -10.00 -11.76 -0.11
C LEU A 40 -9.37 -12.87 0.77
N PRO A 41 -8.96 -14.04 0.24
CA PRO A 41 -8.41 -15.12 1.08
C PRO A 41 -7.07 -14.74 1.73
N THR A 42 -6.30 -13.84 1.12
CA THR A 42 -4.98 -13.44 1.64
C THR A 42 -5.09 -12.37 2.72
N LEU A 43 -5.88 -11.31 2.49
CA LEU A 43 -5.91 -10.15 3.37
C LEU A 43 -6.97 -10.25 4.47
N LEU A 44 -8.12 -10.88 4.23
CA LEU A 44 -9.21 -10.92 5.22
C LEU A 44 -8.78 -11.59 6.55
N PRO A 45 -8.16 -12.79 6.55
CA PRO A 45 -7.72 -13.41 7.82
C PRO A 45 -6.72 -12.52 8.56
N PHE A 46 -5.83 -11.87 7.82
CA PHE A 46 -4.83 -10.96 8.39
C PHE A 46 -5.48 -9.68 8.95
N MET A 47 -6.47 -9.11 8.28
CA MET A 47 -7.23 -7.95 8.78
C MET A 47 -7.95 -8.25 10.09
N ILE A 48 -8.59 -9.43 10.18
CA ILE A 48 -9.30 -9.88 11.37
C ILE A 48 -8.31 -10.05 12.52
N LEU A 49 -7.21 -10.78 12.28
CA LEU A 49 -6.19 -11.04 13.29
C LEU A 49 -5.51 -9.74 13.74
N SER A 50 -5.20 -8.84 12.80
CA SER A 50 -4.66 -7.50 13.09
C SER A 50 -5.62 -6.70 13.98
N GLY A 51 -6.92 -6.68 13.65
CA GLY A 51 -7.95 -6.03 14.47
C GLY A 51 -8.02 -6.60 15.88
N LEU A 52 -7.96 -7.93 16.01
CA LEU A 52 -7.94 -8.62 17.30
C LEU A 52 -6.69 -8.24 18.10
N LEU A 53 -5.49 -8.38 17.53
CA LEU A 53 -4.23 -8.06 18.20
C LEU A 53 -4.19 -6.63 18.74
N ILE A 54 -4.70 -5.69 17.94
CA ILE A 54 -4.77 -4.28 18.31
C ILE A 54 -5.80 -4.08 19.44
N SER A 55 -6.99 -4.68 19.32
CA SER A 55 -8.10 -4.53 20.27
C SER A 55 -7.86 -5.22 21.62
N THR A 56 -7.15 -6.35 21.62
CA THR A 56 -6.76 -7.08 22.84
C THR A 56 -5.47 -6.55 23.47
N ASN A 57 -4.85 -5.51 22.87
CA ASN A 57 -3.56 -4.97 23.27
C ASN A 57 -2.39 -5.99 23.16
N SER A 58 -2.58 -7.08 22.40
CA SER A 58 -1.54 -8.10 22.18
C SER A 58 -0.41 -7.62 21.27
N ILE A 59 -0.58 -6.51 20.54
CA ILE A 59 0.51 -5.90 19.76
C ILE A 59 1.73 -5.51 20.61
N VAL A 60 1.57 -5.29 21.92
CA VAL A 60 2.66 -4.91 22.84
C VAL A 60 3.77 -5.97 22.87
N TYR A 61 3.43 -7.25 22.66
CA TYR A 61 4.44 -8.31 22.56
C TYR A 61 5.33 -8.13 21.32
N LEU A 62 4.75 -7.74 20.19
CA LEU A 62 5.50 -7.44 18.97
C LEU A 62 6.31 -6.15 19.13
N ASP A 63 5.74 -5.12 19.76
CA ASP A 63 6.41 -3.86 20.01
C ASP A 63 7.62 -4.05 20.95
N ARG A 64 7.54 -4.94 21.95
CA ARG A 64 8.66 -5.23 22.84
C ARG A 64 9.80 -5.98 22.13
N ILE A 65 9.46 -6.89 21.21
CA ILE A 65 10.45 -7.70 20.47
C ILE A 65 11.12 -6.87 19.38
N PHE A 66 10.32 -6.17 18.56
CA PHE A 66 10.80 -5.50 17.36
C PHE A 66 10.99 -3.99 17.50
N GLY A 67 10.38 -3.37 18.52
CA GLY A 67 10.45 -1.93 18.77
C GLY A 67 11.85 -1.38 18.95
N PRO A 68 12.75 -2.01 19.73
CA PRO A 68 14.13 -1.52 19.85
C PRO A 68 14.87 -1.47 18.51
N PHE A 69 14.64 -2.46 17.65
CA PHE A 69 15.23 -2.52 16.31
C PHE A 69 14.66 -1.43 15.40
N PHE A 70 13.34 -1.32 15.28
CA PHE A 70 12.70 -0.32 14.42
C PHE A 70 12.86 1.10 14.91
N ARG A 71 12.89 1.32 16.22
CA ARG A 71 13.24 2.61 16.82
C ARG A 71 14.66 3.04 16.43
N ARG A 72 15.62 2.12 16.38
CA ARG A 72 16.98 2.44 15.94
C ARG A 72 17.06 2.69 14.43
N LEU A 73 16.37 1.85 13.65
CA LEU A 73 16.42 1.89 12.18
C LEU A 73 15.62 3.06 11.58
N PHE A 74 14.36 3.20 12.00
CA PHE A 74 13.39 4.15 11.44
C PHE A 74 13.14 5.37 12.33
N ARG A 75 13.63 5.36 13.58
CA ARG A 75 13.43 6.45 14.56
C ARG A 75 11.96 6.71 14.88
N THR A 76 11.16 5.65 14.89
CA THR A 76 9.74 5.65 15.29
C THR A 76 9.58 5.32 16.78
N SER A 77 8.38 5.53 17.31
CA SER A 77 7.98 4.97 18.60
C SER A 77 7.92 3.44 18.55
N GLU A 78 7.93 2.81 19.73
CA GLU A 78 7.84 1.35 19.85
C GLU A 78 6.47 0.83 19.37
N ASN A 79 5.41 1.62 19.55
CA ASN A 79 4.04 1.30 19.13
C ASN A 79 3.86 1.23 17.61
N ALA A 80 4.83 1.72 16.84
CA ALA A 80 4.81 1.67 15.38
C ALA A 80 5.26 0.32 14.80
N SER A 81 5.82 -0.58 15.62
CA SER A 81 6.45 -1.82 15.15
C SER A 81 5.48 -2.69 14.37
N PHE A 82 4.26 -2.85 14.89
CA PHE A 82 3.25 -3.64 14.20
C PHE A 82 2.86 -3.07 12.83
N ALA A 83 2.77 -1.74 12.68
CA ALA A 83 2.51 -1.11 11.38
C ALA A 83 3.65 -1.35 10.38
N ILE A 84 4.90 -1.32 10.84
CA ILE A 84 6.07 -1.61 10.00
C ILE A 84 6.04 -3.07 9.54
N ILE A 85 5.85 -4.01 10.46
CA ILE A 85 5.79 -5.45 10.16
C ILE A 85 4.65 -5.75 9.17
N ALA A 86 3.44 -5.31 9.50
CA ALA A 86 2.27 -5.51 8.66
C ALA A 86 2.47 -4.86 7.28
N GLY A 87 3.06 -3.68 7.24
CA GLY A 87 3.33 -2.94 6.03
C GLY A 87 4.30 -3.63 5.07
N PHE A 88 5.43 -4.12 5.59
CA PHE A 88 6.43 -4.82 4.78
C PHE A 88 6.02 -6.24 4.40
N LEU A 89 5.25 -6.94 5.24
CA LEU A 89 4.86 -8.34 4.99
C LEU A 89 3.56 -8.46 4.20
N CYS A 90 2.55 -7.65 4.51
CA CYS A 90 1.22 -7.76 3.92
C CYS A 90 0.95 -6.72 2.82
N GLY A 91 1.80 -5.69 2.74
CA GLY A 91 1.76 -4.69 1.69
C GLY A 91 0.57 -3.73 1.76
N TYR A 92 0.22 -3.10 0.63
CA TYR A 92 -0.94 -2.21 0.55
C TYR A 92 -2.26 -2.97 0.37
N PRO A 93 -3.36 -2.41 0.89
CA PRO A 93 -3.41 -1.22 1.74
C PRO A 93 -3.23 -1.55 3.23
N MET A 94 -2.73 -2.73 3.60
CA MET A 94 -2.61 -3.16 4.99
C MET A 94 -1.69 -2.28 5.82
N GLY A 95 -0.55 -1.84 5.27
CA GLY A 95 0.32 -0.87 5.95
C GLY A 95 -0.43 0.41 6.35
N ALA A 96 -1.26 0.93 5.44
CA ALA A 96 -2.09 2.10 5.71
C ALA A 96 -3.23 1.82 6.71
N LYS A 97 -3.92 0.68 6.58
CA LYS A 97 -4.99 0.26 7.49
C LYS A 97 -4.48 0.12 8.92
N VAL A 98 -3.38 -0.60 9.14
CA VAL A 98 -2.81 -0.79 10.48
C VAL A 98 -2.35 0.53 11.07
N THR A 99 -1.68 1.38 10.26
CA THR A 99 -1.31 2.74 10.68
C THR A 99 -2.53 3.55 11.12
N ALA A 100 -3.61 3.50 10.33
CA ALA A 100 -4.86 4.19 10.63
C ALA A 100 -5.51 3.69 11.93
N ASP A 101 -5.50 2.37 12.17
CA ASP A 101 -6.07 1.79 13.39
C ASP A 101 -5.26 2.13 14.64
N LEU A 102 -3.93 2.08 14.56
CA LEU A 102 -3.07 2.51 15.67
C LEU A 102 -3.30 3.99 16.01
N LEU A 103 -3.51 4.83 14.99
CA LEU A 103 -3.81 6.25 15.18
C LEU A 103 -5.20 6.46 15.79
N ARG A 104 -6.25 5.75 15.31
CA ARG A 104 -7.60 5.80 15.88
C ARG A 104 -7.64 5.38 17.35
N GLN A 105 -6.76 4.46 17.75
CA GLN A 105 -6.61 4.02 19.13
C GLN A 105 -5.67 4.91 19.97
N GLY A 106 -5.16 6.01 19.42
CA GLY A 106 -4.28 6.94 20.15
C GLY A 106 -2.91 6.33 20.50
N ARG A 107 -2.49 5.26 19.82
CA ARG A 107 -1.20 4.59 20.08
C ARG A 107 -0.03 5.26 19.40
N ILE A 108 -0.28 5.95 18.29
CA ILE A 108 0.71 6.73 17.55
C ILE A 108 0.18 8.14 17.31
N SER A 109 1.09 9.09 17.14
CA SER A 109 0.73 10.47 16.80
C SER A 109 0.33 10.60 15.32
N LYS A 110 -0.44 11.64 14.98
CA LYS A 110 -0.77 11.95 13.58
C LYS A 110 0.47 12.18 12.71
N THR A 111 1.49 12.84 13.25
CA THR A 111 2.77 13.08 12.56
C THR A 111 3.52 11.78 12.30
N GLU A 112 3.53 10.86 13.27
CA GLU A 112 4.13 9.55 13.12
C GLU A 112 3.35 8.68 12.14
N GLY A 113 2.02 8.70 12.19
CA GLY A 113 1.17 8.03 11.20
C GLY A 113 1.48 8.51 9.77
N GLN A 114 1.62 9.81 9.55
CA GLN A 114 1.98 10.35 8.24
C GLN A 114 3.40 9.94 7.81
N TYR A 115 4.34 9.84 8.75
CA TYR A 115 5.68 9.32 8.48
C TYR A 115 5.66 7.84 8.12
N LEU A 116 4.93 6.99 8.84
CA LEU A 116 4.80 5.57 8.56
C LEU A 116 4.25 5.31 7.15
N LEU A 117 3.24 6.08 6.72
CA LEU A 117 2.68 5.95 5.37
C LEU A 117 3.73 6.13 4.26
N SER A 118 4.79 6.90 4.52
CA SER A 118 5.83 7.18 3.54
C SER A 118 6.68 5.97 3.15
N PHE A 119 6.72 4.93 3.99
CA PHE A 119 7.57 3.76 3.76
C PHE A 119 6.96 2.42 4.19
N CYS A 120 5.81 2.38 4.87
CA CYS A 120 5.20 1.13 5.34
C CYS A 120 4.13 0.58 4.39
N ASN A 121 3.72 1.29 3.34
CA ASN A 121 2.60 0.86 2.50
C ASN A 121 3.10 0.40 1.11
N ASN A 122 3.82 -0.71 1.07
CA ASN A 122 4.54 -1.22 -0.13
C ASN A 122 3.90 -2.47 -0.72
N THR A 123 4.49 -3.04 -1.77
CA THR A 123 4.09 -4.34 -2.30
C THR A 123 4.57 -5.48 -1.40
N SER A 124 3.76 -6.52 -1.21
CA SER A 124 4.12 -7.66 -0.35
C SER A 124 5.20 -8.56 -0.98
N PRO A 125 6.00 -9.29 -0.18
CA PRO A 125 6.97 -10.25 -0.70
C PRO A 125 6.31 -11.29 -1.60
N MET A 126 5.12 -11.77 -1.22
CA MET A 126 4.41 -12.79 -1.98
C MET A 126 4.04 -12.30 -3.39
N PHE A 127 3.57 -11.05 -3.50
CA PHE A 127 3.31 -10.44 -4.79
C PHE A 127 4.59 -10.30 -5.62
N ILE A 128 5.69 -9.87 -4.99
CA ILE A 128 6.98 -9.74 -5.69
C ILE A 128 7.46 -11.10 -6.22
N ILE A 129 7.47 -12.12 -5.37
CA ILE A 129 7.97 -13.45 -5.70
C ILE A 129 7.11 -14.10 -6.80
N SER A 130 5.79 -14.19 -6.57
CA SER A 130 4.90 -14.88 -7.49
C SER A 130 4.57 -14.06 -8.72
N TYR A 131 4.13 -12.82 -8.53
CA TYR A 131 3.58 -12.04 -9.63
C TYR A 131 4.68 -11.44 -10.50
N ILE A 132 5.63 -10.74 -9.88
CA ILE A 132 6.68 -10.03 -10.64
C ILE A 132 7.67 -11.03 -11.23
N VAL A 133 8.26 -11.88 -10.38
CA VAL A 133 9.38 -12.72 -10.79
C VAL A 133 8.90 -13.99 -11.50
N TRP A 134 8.07 -14.82 -10.87
CA TRP A 134 7.72 -16.13 -11.45
C TRP A 134 6.73 -16.04 -12.62
N GLN A 135 5.70 -15.20 -12.53
CA GLN A 135 4.68 -15.11 -13.57
C GLN A 135 5.10 -14.21 -14.74
N ASN A 136 5.70 -13.04 -14.47
CA ASN A 136 5.94 -12.03 -15.51
C ASN A 136 7.39 -12.00 -16.03
N PHE A 137 8.41 -11.93 -15.18
CA PHE A 137 9.81 -11.98 -15.65
C PHE A 137 10.25 -13.38 -16.07
N GLN A 138 9.72 -14.41 -15.42
CA GLN A 138 10.06 -15.83 -15.64
C GLN A 138 11.56 -16.17 -15.50
N ASP A 139 12.33 -15.27 -14.87
CA ASP A 139 13.76 -15.44 -14.62
C ASP A 139 14.03 -15.46 -13.12
N LYS A 140 14.42 -16.64 -12.61
CA LYS A 140 14.70 -16.86 -11.19
C LYS A 140 15.93 -16.10 -10.70
N SER A 141 16.86 -15.73 -11.57
CA SER A 141 18.06 -14.97 -11.20
C SER A 141 17.71 -13.57 -10.67
N LEU A 142 16.59 -13.01 -11.14
CA LEU A 142 16.10 -11.69 -10.76
C LEU A 142 15.39 -11.67 -9.39
N LEU A 143 15.14 -12.83 -8.76
CA LEU A 143 14.39 -12.91 -7.51
C LEU A 143 15.03 -12.10 -6.37
N VAL A 144 16.30 -12.38 -6.10
CA VAL A 144 17.04 -11.75 -5.00
C VAL A 144 17.24 -10.25 -5.27
N PRO A 145 17.67 -9.79 -6.46
CA PRO A 145 17.73 -8.37 -6.80
C PRO A 145 16.38 -7.66 -6.63
N THR A 146 15.29 -8.26 -7.11
CA THR A 146 13.96 -7.64 -7.04
C THR A 146 13.51 -7.43 -5.60
N LEU A 147 13.61 -8.47 -4.77
CA LEU A 147 13.27 -8.38 -3.35
C LEU A 147 14.15 -7.37 -2.63
N PHE A 148 15.47 -7.45 -2.84
CA PHE A 148 16.43 -6.57 -2.19
C PHE A 148 16.13 -5.10 -2.51
N LEU A 149 15.98 -4.75 -3.79
CA LEU A 149 15.75 -3.37 -4.22
C LEU A 149 14.39 -2.84 -3.72
N LEU A 150 13.32 -3.63 -3.81
CA LEU A 150 11.99 -3.21 -3.37
C LEU A 150 11.85 -3.12 -1.84
N PHE A 151 12.68 -3.81 -1.06
CA PHE A 151 12.73 -3.68 0.40
C PHE A 151 13.71 -2.60 0.87
N LEU A 152 14.83 -2.44 0.16
CA LEU A 152 15.81 -1.39 0.46
C LEU A 152 15.24 0.00 0.17
N THR A 153 14.51 0.17 -0.93
CA THR A 153 14.02 1.49 -1.36
C THR A 153 13.11 2.15 -0.31
N PRO A 154 12.10 1.47 0.28
CA PRO A 154 11.31 2.06 1.37
C PRO A 154 12.14 2.37 2.61
N ILE A 155 13.15 1.56 2.93
CA ILE A 155 14.07 1.84 4.06
C ILE A 155 14.83 3.14 3.80
N LEU A 156 15.41 3.32 2.61
CA LEU A 156 16.09 4.57 2.24
C LEU A 156 15.12 5.75 2.19
N SER A 157 13.90 5.53 1.70
CA SER A 157 12.84 6.54 1.67
C SER A 157 12.47 7.02 3.07
N SER A 158 12.45 6.13 4.07
CA SER A 158 12.22 6.52 5.47
C SER A 158 13.27 7.52 5.96
N ILE A 159 14.55 7.29 5.65
CA ILE A 159 15.66 8.17 6.04
C ILE A 159 15.54 9.52 5.32
N LEU A 160 15.20 9.50 4.03
CA LEU A 160 14.98 10.69 3.22
C LEU A 160 13.82 11.55 3.76
N PHE A 161 12.72 10.92 4.17
CA PHE A 161 11.53 11.62 4.62
C PHE A 161 11.56 12.00 6.11
N TYR A 162 12.41 11.35 6.92
CA TYR A 162 12.52 11.57 8.35
C TYR A 162 12.60 13.05 8.77
N PRO A 163 13.45 13.91 8.15
CA PRO A 163 13.57 15.31 8.54
C PRO A 163 12.26 16.10 8.41
N PHE A 164 11.41 15.78 7.43
CA PHE A 164 10.15 16.51 7.20
C PHE A 164 9.11 16.28 8.30
N TYR A 165 9.14 15.11 8.94
CA TYR A 165 8.20 14.74 10.00
C TYR A 165 8.74 15.00 11.41
N HIS A 166 10.06 15.11 11.57
CA HIS A 166 10.70 15.30 12.88
C HIS A 166 11.31 16.69 13.09
N LYS A 167 11.32 17.60 12.08
CA LYS A 167 11.83 18.97 12.25
C LYS A 167 11.07 19.81 13.30
N LYS A 168 9.82 19.45 13.59
CA LYS A 168 8.93 20.19 14.52
C LYS A 168 8.94 19.69 15.97
N GLN A 169 9.55 18.54 16.27
CA GLN A 169 9.59 18.03 17.65
C GLN A 169 10.69 18.66 18.51
N LYS A 170 11.60 19.46 17.94
CA LYS A 170 12.68 20.13 18.70
C LYS A 170 12.25 21.34 19.53
N THR A 171 10.98 21.79 19.46
CA THR A 171 10.48 22.93 20.25
C THR A 171 9.39 22.58 21.25
N SER A 172 9.03 21.30 21.39
CA SER A 172 8.23 20.83 22.51
C SER A 172 9.16 20.05 23.44
N SER A 173 9.65 20.73 24.48
CA SER A 173 10.15 20.10 25.70
C SER A 173 9.28 18.88 26.05
N PRO A 174 9.88 17.75 26.48
CA PRO A 174 9.08 16.67 27.01
C PRO A 174 8.40 17.21 28.27
N GLU A 175 7.09 17.41 28.23
CA GLU A 175 6.32 17.53 29.46
C GLU A 175 6.59 16.25 30.25
N LYS A 176 7.43 16.38 31.28
CA LYS A 176 7.48 15.47 32.41
C LYS A 176 6.09 15.51 33.06
N ASN A 177 5.17 14.72 32.53
CA ASN A 177 3.96 14.36 33.26
C ASN A 177 4.10 12.91 33.72
N SER A 178 4.44 12.83 35.01
CA SER A 178 4.09 11.75 35.93
C SER A 178 4.81 10.42 35.74
N SER A 179 5.89 10.30 36.51
CA SER A 179 6.20 9.06 37.21
C SER A 179 4.98 8.62 38.02
N ASP A 180 4.15 7.76 37.44
CA ASP A 180 3.20 6.97 38.21
C ASP A 180 3.63 5.51 38.14
N ASN A 181 4.22 5.07 39.24
CA ASN A 181 4.69 3.71 39.48
C ASN A 181 3.50 2.80 39.81
N THR A 182 2.46 2.83 38.98
CA THR A 182 1.39 1.84 39.05
C THR A 182 1.87 0.59 38.31
N LYS A 183 2.11 -0.48 39.07
CA LYS A 183 2.15 -1.85 38.55
C LYS A 183 0.87 -2.07 37.73
N LYS A 184 0.93 -1.83 36.41
CA LYS A 184 -0.15 -2.19 35.49
C LYS A 184 -0.20 -3.70 35.47
N GLN A 185 -1.12 -4.24 36.27
CA GLN A 185 -1.64 -5.58 36.08
C GLN A 185 -1.90 -5.76 34.59
N ALA A 186 -1.38 -6.85 34.02
CA ALA A 186 -1.69 -7.22 32.65
C ALA A 186 -3.23 -7.24 32.53
N PRO A 187 -3.83 -6.49 31.59
CA PRO A 187 -5.27 -6.55 31.41
C PRO A 187 -5.60 -8.02 31.10
N HIS A 188 -6.56 -8.59 31.83
CA HIS A 188 -7.09 -9.90 31.49
C HIS A 188 -7.52 -9.85 30.02
N ILE A 189 -6.85 -10.64 29.18
CA ILE A 189 -7.21 -10.80 27.77
C ILE A 189 -8.54 -11.54 27.74
N CYS A 190 -9.63 -10.77 27.75
CA CYS A 190 -10.97 -11.31 27.56
C CYS A 190 -11.38 -10.98 26.13
N ILE A 191 -11.20 -11.96 25.23
CA ILE A 191 -11.82 -11.89 23.90
C ILE A 191 -13.32 -12.07 24.14
N LYS A 192 -14.05 -10.95 24.19
CA LYS A 192 -15.51 -11.01 24.15
C LYS A 192 -15.92 -11.35 22.71
N PHE A 193 -16.89 -12.25 22.53
CA PHE A 193 -17.44 -12.57 21.20
C PHE A 193 -17.82 -11.31 20.40
N GLN A 194 -18.37 -10.29 21.07
CA GLN A 194 -18.68 -8.99 20.47
C GLN A 194 -17.46 -8.27 19.85
N MET A 195 -16.27 -8.41 20.46
CA MET A 195 -15.03 -7.84 19.90
C MET A 195 -14.59 -8.58 18.65
N LEU A 196 -14.74 -9.91 18.64
CA LEU A 196 -14.46 -10.74 17.48
C LEU A 196 -15.40 -10.36 16.32
N ASP A 197 -16.70 -10.28 16.58
CA ASP A 197 -17.70 -9.89 15.58
C ASP A 197 -17.41 -8.50 14.99
N THR A 198 -17.03 -7.55 15.85
CA THR A 198 -16.64 -6.20 15.42
C THR A 198 -15.40 -6.23 14.51
N CYS A 199 -14.39 -7.02 14.87
CA CYS A 199 -13.18 -7.16 14.05
C CYS A 199 -13.49 -7.82 12.71
N ILE A 200 -14.35 -8.83 12.69
CA ILE A 200 -14.82 -9.51 11.48
C ILE A 200 -15.54 -8.50 10.57
N MET A 201 -16.52 -7.78 11.10
CA MET A 201 -17.31 -6.82 10.31
C MET A 201 -16.46 -5.67 9.76
N ASN A 202 -15.58 -5.08 10.58
CA ASN A 202 -14.67 -4.02 10.12
C ASN A 202 -13.73 -4.53 9.02
N SER A 203 -13.29 -5.78 9.12
CA SER A 203 -12.42 -6.41 8.10
C SER A 203 -13.18 -6.69 6.81
N PHE A 204 -14.43 -7.14 6.89
CA PHE A 204 -15.29 -7.32 5.72
C PHE A 204 -15.62 -6.00 5.03
N GLU A 205 -15.87 -4.93 5.79
CA GLU A 205 -16.08 -3.60 5.21
C GLU A 205 -14.82 -3.13 4.46
N ALA A 206 -13.65 -3.23 5.10
CA ALA A 206 -12.38 -2.82 4.51
C ALA A 206 -12.04 -3.63 3.24
N ILE A 207 -12.18 -4.95 3.27
CA ILE A 207 -11.87 -5.81 2.12
C ILE A 207 -12.88 -5.63 0.98
N THR A 208 -14.14 -5.33 1.30
CA THR A 208 -15.18 -5.04 0.29
C THR A 208 -14.88 -3.71 -0.41
N LYS A 209 -14.48 -2.68 0.34
CA LYS A 209 -14.01 -1.40 -0.22
C LYS A 209 -12.85 -1.63 -1.20
N ILE A 210 -11.86 -2.45 -0.81
CA ILE A 210 -10.74 -2.82 -1.68
C ILE A 210 -11.22 -3.49 -2.97
N GLY A 211 -12.15 -4.46 -2.86
CA GLY A 211 -12.74 -5.14 -4.02
C GLY A 211 -13.45 -4.18 -4.97
N GLY A 212 -14.20 -3.22 -4.44
CA GLY A 212 -14.82 -2.16 -5.23
C GLY A 212 -13.82 -1.32 -6.01
N TYR A 213 -12.70 -0.91 -5.40
CA TYR A 213 -11.64 -0.20 -6.11
C TYR A 213 -10.99 -1.06 -7.19
N ILE A 214 -10.65 -2.31 -6.90
CA ILE A 214 -10.06 -3.22 -7.89
C ILE A 214 -10.99 -3.40 -9.10
N MET A 215 -12.30 -3.59 -8.85
CA MET A 215 -13.30 -3.73 -9.90
C MET A 215 -13.41 -2.46 -10.75
N LEU A 216 -13.53 -1.28 -10.13
CA LEU A 216 -13.64 -0.01 -10.86
C LEU A 216 -12.40 0.29 -11.71
N PHE A 217 -11.20 0.07 -11.17
CA PHE A 217 -9.96 0.25 -11.94
C PHE A 217 -9.81 -0.79 -13.05
N SER A 218 -10.28 -2.03 -12.84
CA SER A 218 -10.29 -3.06 -13.89
C SER A 218 -11.25 -2.73 -15.04
N ILE A 219 -12.45 -2.19 -14.72
CA ILE A 219 -13.39 -1.66 -15.71
C ILE A 219 -12.74 -0.51 -16.49
N LEU A 220 -12.14 0.44 -15.78
CA LEU A 220 -11.47 1.59 -16.40
C LEU A 220 -10.36 1.13 -17.36
N ILE A 221 -9.55 0.16 -16.97
CA ILE A 221 -8.48 -0.39 -17.80
C ILE A 221 -9.05 -1.13 -19.01
N SER A 222 -10.11 -1.93 -18.87
CA SER A 222 -10.75 -2.60 -20.00
C SER A 222 -11.27 -1.60 -21.02
N LEU A 223 -12.00 -0.58 -20.55
CA LEU A 223 -12.53 0.49 -21.40
C LEU A 223 -11.43 1.24 -22.15
N LEU A 224 -10.34 1.60 -21.46
CA LEU A 224 -9.21 2.29 -22.07
C LEU A 224 -8.39 1.40 -23.01
N SER A 225 -8.40 0.08 -22.78
CA SER A 225 -7.70 -0.90 -23.63
C SER A 225 -8.49 -1.29 -24.88
N SER A 226 -9.76 -0.86 -25.01
CA SER A 226 -10.60 -1.14 -26.17
C SER A 226 -10.22 -0.32 -27.41
N ALA A 227 -10.48 -0.84 -28.61
CA ALA A 227 -10.33 -0.10 -29.86
C ALA A 227 -11.45 0.96 -29.95
N PRO A 228 -11.19 2.25 -30.29
CA PRO A 228 -10.00 2.83 -30.95
C PRO A 228 -8.94 3.44 -30.02
N LEU A 229 -9.16 3.47 -28.69
CA LEU A 229 -8.29 4.15 -27.72
C LEU A 229 -6.88 3.54 -27.65
N GLN A 230 -6.75 2.24 -27.95
CA GLN A 230 -5.46 1.56 -28.09
C GLN A 230 -4.51 2.22 -29.11
N LYS A 231 -5.01 3.03 -30.05
CA LYS A 231 -4.17 3.73 -31.04
C LYS A 231 -3.43 4.94 -30.45
N ILE A 232 -3.74 5.36 -29.21
CA ILE A 232 -3.13 6.52 -28.55
C ILE A 232 -1.85 6.05 -27.84
N PRO A 233 -0.63 6.41 -28.30
CA PRO A 233 0.61 5.91 -27.70
C PRO A 233 0.79 6.33 -26.23
N LEU A 234 0.33 7.53 -25.89
CA LEU A 234 0.36 8.03 -24.52
C LEU A 234 -0.46 7.17 -23.55
N LEU A 235 -1.51 6.51 -24.04
CA LEU A 235 -2.37 5.68 -23.22
C LEU A 235 -1.64 4.40 -22.77
N HIS A 236 -0.80 3.82 -23.64
CA HIS A 236 0.04 2.67 -23.29
C HIS A 236 1.06 2.99 -22.20
N ILE A 237 1.50 4.24 -22.09
CA ILE A 237 2.38 4.70 -21.02
C ILE A 237 1.59 4.94 -19.73
N ALA A 238 0.38 5.48 -19.82
CA ALA A 238 -0.43 5.83 -18.65
C ALA A 238 -1.14 4.62 -18.01
N LEU A 239 -1.55 3.64 -18.82
CA LEU A 239 -2.31 2.46 -18.39
C LEU A 239 -1.62 1.68 -17.25
N PRO A 240 -0.30 1.39 -17.33
CA PRO A 240 0.39 0.67 -16.26
C PRO A 240 0.31 1.35 -14.88
N PHE A 241 0.22 2.68 -14.85
CA PHE A 241 0.15 3.45 -13.60
C PHE A 241 -1.22 3.40 -12.93
N LEU A 242 -2.29 3.03 -13.65
CA LEU A 242 -3.63 2.97 -13.05
C LEU A 242 -3.74 1.85 -12.04
N GLU A 243 -3.28 0.65 -12.40
CA GLU A 243 -3.36 -0.54 -11.57
C GLU A 243 -2.23 -1.49 -11.98
N ILE A 244 -1.38 -1.86 -11.01
CA ILE A 244 -0.10 -2.49 -11.31
C ILE A 244 -0.24 -3.96 -11.73
N THR A 245 -1.30 -4.67 -11.34
CA THR A 245 -1.50 -6.05 -11.82
C THR A 245 -1.74 -6.07 -13.32
N ASN A 246 -2.42 -5.08 -13.88
CA ASN A 246 -2.53 -4.96 -15.33
C ASN A 246 -1.29 -4.33 -15.97
N GLY A 247 -0.60 -3.43 -15.25
CA GLY A 247 0.56 -2.71 -15.77
C GLY A 247 1.85 -3.50 -15.90
N ILE A 248 2.16 -4.34 -14.92
CA ILE A 248 3.41 -5.11 -14.87
C ILE A 248 3.56 -6.07 -16.07
N PRO A 249 2.54 -6.86 -16.45
CA PRO A 249 2.62 -7.71 -17.64
C PRO A 249 2.93 -6.93 -18.92
N LEU A 250 2.36 -5.73 -19.09
CA LEU A 250 2.60 -4.88 -20.25
C LEU A 250 4.07 -4.41 -20.31
N LEU A 251 4.65 -4.04 -19.17
CA LEU A 251 6.05 -3.63 -19.09
C LEU A 251 7.01 -4.80 -19.32
N CYS A 252 6.72 -5.98 -18.77
CA CYS A 252 7.57 -7.16 -18.94
C CYS A 252 7.55 -7.70 -20.38
N ALA A 253 6.43 -7.53 -21.11
CA ALA A 253 6.28 -7.93 -22.50
C ALA A 253 6.76 -6.88 -23.52
N ALA A 254 7.17 -5.68 -23.08
CA ALA A 254 7.61 -4.62 -23.98
C ALA A 254 8.89 -5.02 -24.74
N ASP A 255 8.96 -4.68 -26.03
CA ASP A 255 10.11 -4.96 -26.91
C ASP A 255 11.29 -4.01 -26.61
N THR A 256 11.92 -4.23 -25.46
CA THR A 256 13.04 -3.42 -24.94
C THR A 256 14.02 -4.30 -24.15
N SER A 257 15.20 -3.78 -23.83
CA SER A 257 16.21 -4.51 -23.07
C SER A 257 15.70 -4.96 -21.69
N CYS A 258 16.23 -6.07 -21.19
CA CYS A 258 15.86 -6.58 -19.86
C CYS A 258 16.06 -5.52 -18.76
N ALA A 259 17.15 -4.75 -18.84
CA ALA A 259 17.44 -3.67 -17.92
C ALA A 259 16.32 -2.61 -17.88
N VAL A 260 15.84 -2.16 -19.06
CA VAL A 260 14.76 -1.17 -19.14
C VAL A 260 13.45 -1.73 -18.57
N ARG A 261 13.08 -2.95 -18.95
CA ARG A 261 11.89 -3.63 -18.41
C ARG A 261 11.95 -3.74 -16.89
N PHE A 262 13.10 -4.14 -16.36
CA PHE A 262 13.33 -4.27 -14.92
C PHE A 262 13.19 -2.93 -14.18
N VAL A 263 13.86 -1.88 -14.66
CA VAL A 263 13.80 -0.54 -14.07
C VAL A 263 12.37 0.00 -14.05
N LEU A 264 11.64 -0.11 -15.17
CA LEU A 264 10.26 0.37 -15.27
C LEU A 264 9.33 -0.42 -14.35
N THR A 265 9.44 -1.75 -14.33
CA THR A 265 8.60 -2.61 -13.50
C THR A 265 8.83 -2.36 -12.00
N LEU A 266 10.08 -2.22 -11.55
CA LEU A 266 10.38 -1.93 -10.14
C LEU A 266 9.93 -0.51 -9.75
N SER A 267 10.12 0.48 -10.64
CA SER A 267 9.62 1.84 -10.42
C SER A 267 8.10 1.87 -10.25
N LEU A 268 7.38 1.19 -11.15
CA LEU A 268 5.92 1.08 -11.09
C LEU A 268 5.46 0.36 -9.82
N THR A 269 6.15 -0.72 -9.44
CA THR A 269 5.84 -1.49 -8.24
C THR A 269 6.05 -0.65 -6.98
N ALA A 270 7.14 0.11 -6.90
CA ALA A 270 7.41 1.03 -5.79
C ALA A 270 6.35 2.14 -5.69
N PHE A 271 5.88 2.66 -6.82
CA PHE A 271 4.76 3.61 -6.89
C PHE A 271 3.45 2.99 -6.38
N GLY A 272 3.15 1.75 -6.78
CA GLY A 272 1.98 0.98 -6.35
C GLY A 272 0.70 1.23 -7.15
N GLY A 273 0.68 2.25 -8.01
CA GLY A 273 -0.45 2.57 -8.90
C GLY A 273 -1.56 3.42 -8.26
N VAL A 274 -2.37 4.05 -9.10
CA VAL A 274 -3.48 4.94 -8.69
C VAL A 274 -4.55 4.15 -7.92
N CYS A 275 -4.81 2.90 -8.29
CA CYS A 275 -5.73 2.02 -7.58
C CYS A 275 -5.32 1.85 -6.11
N SER A 276 -4.05 1.59 -5.83
CA SER A 276 -3.52 1.42 -4.47
C SER A 276 -3.57 2.73 -3.67
N ILE A 277 -3.41 3.89 -4.32
CA ILE A 277 -3.59 5.20 -3.69
C ILE A 277 -5.05 5.41 -3.28
N ALA A 278 -6.01 5.04 -4.13
CA ALA A 278 -7.43 5.13 -3.82
C ALA A 278 -7.83 4.19 -2.67
N GLN A 279 -7.35 2.93 -2.70
CA GLN A 279 -7.53 1.97 -1.61
C GLN A 279 -6.93 2.49 -0.30
N THR A 280 -5.73 3.07 -0.36
CA THR A 280 -5.05 3.67 0.79
C THR A 280 -5.87 4.82 1.36
N ASN A 281 -6.32 5.75 0.53
CA ASN A 281 -7.14 6.88 0.96
C ASN A 281 -8.40 6.43 1.71
N CYS A 282 -9.03 5.35 1.24
CA CYS A 282 -10.18 4.75 1.90
C CYS A 282 -9.84 4.21 3.29
N MET A 283 -8.68 3.57 3.47
CA MET A 283 -8.24 3.08 4.79
C MET A 283 -7.92 4.22 5.78
N LEU A 284 -7.55 5.40 5.28
CA LEU A 284 -7.20 6.57 6.09
C LEU A 284 -8.41 7.41 6.52
N GLU A 285 -9.63 7.08 6.08
CA GLU A 285 -10.83 7.84 6.36
C GLU A 285 -11.05 8.06 7.87
N GLY A 286 -11.39 9.28 8.27
CA GLY A 286 -11.60 9.66 9.68
C GLY A 286 -10.32 9.83 10.53
N THR A 287 -9.13 9.54 10.00
CA THR A 287 -7.86 9.70 10.76
C THR A 287 -7.27 11.11 10.69
N GLY A 288 -7.68 11.89 9.69
CA GLY A 288 -7.08 13.18 9.36
C GLY A 288 -5.68 13.10 8.72
N LEU A 289 -5.15 11.91 8.44
CA LEU A 289 -3.94 11.72 7.63
C LEU A 289 -4.20 12.17 6.19
N SER A 290 -3.22 12.82 5.58
CA SER A 290 -3.36 13.36 4.23
C SER A 290 -2.81 12.38 3.19
N ILE A 291 -3.58 12.16 2.13
CA ILE A 291 -3.16 11.31 1.01
C ILE A 291 -2.14 12.00 0.09
N PHE A 292 -2.13 13.33 0.04
CA PHE A 292 -1.29 14.07 -0.90
C PHE A 292 0.22 13.93 -0.60
N PRO A 293 0.69 14.06 0.66
CA PRO A 293 2.08 13.75 1.00
C PRO A 293 2.43 12.29 0.68
N TYR A 294 1.53 11.35 0.98
CA TYR A 294 1.71 9.94 0.66
C TYR A 294 1.92 9.72 -0.85
N PHE A 295 1.09 10.34 -1.68
CA PHE A 295 1.21 10.28 -3.14
C PHE A 295 2.58 10.80 -3.62
N LEU A 296 2.99 11.98 -3.16
CA LEU A 296 4.26 12.57 -3.56
C LEU A 296 5.45 11.71 -3.11
N GLN A 297 5.37 11.15 -1.91
CA GLN A 297 6.39 10.25 -1.38
C GLN A 297 6.49 8.97 -2.21
N LYS A 298 5.36 8.38 -2.62
CA LYS A 298 5.35 7.24 -3.52
C LYS A 298 5.98 7.53 -4.86
N LEU A 299 5.77 8.73 -5.41
CA LEU A 299 6.44 9.14 -6.64
C LEU A 299 7.97 9.25 -6.46
N ILE A 300 8.42 9.86 -5.36
CA ILE A 300 9.85 9.96 -5.03
C ILE A 300 10.47 8.58 -4.80
N THR A 301 9.80 7.71 -4.05
CA THR A 301 10.22 6.32 -3.80
C THR A 301 10.29 5.52 -5.11
N ALA A 302 9.37 5.75 -6.05
CA ALA A 302 9.41 5.13 -7.37
C ALA A 302 10.64 5.55 -8.19
N ILE A 303 10.95 6.85 -8.19
CA ILE A 303 12.16 7.38 -8.84
C ILE A 303 13.41 6.80 -8.20
N LEU A 304 13.49 6.80 -6.87
CA LEU A 304 14.61 6.22 -6.13
C LEU A 304 14.78 4.73 -6.45
N CYS A 305 13.68 3.98 -6.53
CA CYS A 305 13.72 2.57 -6.89
C CYS A 305 14.30 2.38 -8.30
N GLY A 306 13.78 3.13 -9.28
CA GLY A 306 14.28 3.08 -10.66
C GLY A 306 15.76 3.41 -10.78
N MET A 307 16.24 4.42 -10.05
CA MET A 307 17.67 4.77 -10.01
C MET A 307 18.52 3.63 -9.43
N LEU A 308 18.09 3.03 -8.31
CA LEU A 308 18.80 1.89 -7.71
C LEU A 308 18.78 0.66 -8.60
N SER A 309 17.67 0.40 -9.29
CA SER A 309 17.55 -0.68 -10.28
C SER A 309 18.45 -0.46 -11.49
N ALA A 310 18.57 0.77 -11.99
CA ALA A 310 19.45 1.09 -13.11
C ALA A 310 20.92 0.94 -12.70
N LEU A 311 21.28 1.40 -11.50
CA LEU A 311 22.61 1.23 -10.94
C LEU A 311 22.96 -0.25 -10.75
N PHE A 312 22.01 -1.08 -10.30
CA PHE A 312 22.22 -2.52 -10.17
C PHE A 312 22.64 -3.15 -11.51
N PHE A 313 21.94 -2.82 -12.61
CA PHE A 313 22.33 -3.32 -13.93
C PHE A 313 23.72 -2.81 -14.34
N GLN A 314 24.03 -1.52 -14.15
CA GLN A 314 25.34 -0.99 -14.54
C GLN A 314 26.53 -1.62 -13.79
N LEU A 315 26.33 -2.09 -12.56
CA LEU A 315 27.40 -2.62 -11.71
C LEU A 315 27.54 -4.14 -11.77
N PHE A 316 26.46 -4.86 -12.04
CA PHE A 316 26.40 -6.32 -11.86
C PHE A 316 25.99 -7.09 -13.11
N VAL A 317 25.62 -6.42 -14.21
CA VAL A 317 25.16 -7.03 -15.48
C VAL A 317 25.87 -6.39 -16.66
#